data_AF-A0A958D503-F1
#
_entry.id   AF-A0A958D503-F1
#
_cell.length_a   1.000
_cell.length_b   1.000
_cell.length_c   1.000
_cell.angle_alpha   90.00
_cell.angle_beta   90.00
_cell.angle_gamma   90.00
#
_symmetry.space_group_name_H-M   'P 1'
#
loop_
_entity.id
_entity.type
_entity.pdbx_description
1 polymer ?
#
loop_
_entity_poly.entity_id
_entity_poly.type
_entity_poly.pdbx_seq_one_letter_code
_entity_poly.pdbx_strand_id
1 'polypeptide(L)'
;MRVDVENQTKFERYGASVITLEEGKGLSDLKALPATAEPPYVEMYGGMSDILAGSSRQSTIEVLDGPVFIECLTQPPWKRVDALGPIAVAKAEPEQPAFTITFDGDQCAYDGPDTLPSGQRITTVLDVTDQNAYRSYGFAVVTLYGDKTMADLEAWPSTDQPPWTKLYSLTDDIPQGTRFEEDAWLVDGPVYLVCFTATDQDVFKSDVVGPIAVAAATAE
;
A
#
# COMPACT_ATOMS: atom_id res chain seq x y z
N MET A 1 5.60 -20.89 0.64
CA MET A 1 6.50 -22.02 0.31
C MET A 1 5.84 -23.35 0.60
N ARG A 2 5.89 -24.31 -0.34
CA ARG A 2 5.47 -25.71 -0.13
C ARG A 2 6.67 -26.61 -0.37
N VAL A 3 6.89 -27.57 0.52
CA VAL A 3 7.97 -28.56 0.42
C VAL A 3 7.34 -29.95 0.45
N ASP A 4 7.49 -30.67 -0.65
CA ASP A 4 7.00 -32.04 -0.83
C ASP A 4 8.20 -33.00 -0.78
N VAL A 5 8.20 -33.92 0.19
CA VAL A 5 9.26 -34.93 0.37
C VAL A 5 8.74 -36.29 -0.07
N GLU A 6 8.25 -36.37 -1.30
CA GLU A 6 7.71 -37.60 -1.86
C GLU A 6 8.84 -38.54 -2.32
N ASN A 7 8.71 -39.83 -2.00
CA ASN A 7 9.62 -40.90 -2.46
C ASN A 7 11.09 -40.76 -2.03
N GLN A 8 11.38 -39.98 -0.98
CA GLN A 8 12.74 -39.84 -0.44
C GLN A 8 12.88 -40.64 0.86
N THR A 9 13.75 -41.64 0.88
CA THR A 9 14.08 -42.43 2.09
C THR A 9 15.51 -42.21 2.57
N LYS A 10 16.25 -41.32 1.89
CA LYS A 10 17.68 -41.14 2.12
C LYS A 10 18.01 -40.44 3.45
N PHE A 11 17.14 -39.54 3.90
CA PHE A 11 17.31 -38.78 5.13
C PHE A 11 16.07 -38.89 6.02
N GLU A 12 16.26 -38.77 7.33
CA GLU A 12 15.19 -38.89 8.32
C GLU A 12 14.33 -37.63 8.35
N ARG A 13 14.95 -36.45 8.19
CA ARG A 13 14.26 -35.15 8.20
C ARG A 13 14.79 -34.22 7.13
N TYR A 14 13.92 -33.33 6.71
CA TYR A 14 14.15 -32.31 5.70
C TYR A 14 13.73 -30.96 6.24
N GLY A 15 14.34 -29.91 5.72
CA GLY A 15 13.99 -28.53 6.02
C GLY A 15 14.20 -27.63 4.83
N ALA A 16 13.58 -26.46 4.88
CA ALA A 16 13.83 -25.39 3.93
C ALA A 16 13.77 -24.03 4.64
N SER A 17 14.72 -23.16 4.36
CA SER A 17 14.77 -21.78 4.87
C SER A 17 14.69 -20.79 3.71
N VAL A 18 13.97 -19.68 3.91
CA VAL A 18 13.93 -18.55 2.97
C VAL A 18 14.85 -17.46 3.49
N ILE A 19 15.79 -17.04 2.65
CA ILE A 19 16.87 -16.13 3.02
C ILE A 19 17.10 -15.06 1.95
N THR A 20 17.59 -13.89 2.33
CA THR A 20 18.29 -12.95 1.44
C THR A 20 19.80 -13.09 1.64
N LEU A 21 20.56 -12.67 0.63
CA LEU A 21 22.01 -12.55 0.74
C LEU A 21 22.38 -11.06 0.61
N GLU A 22 23.47 -10.64 1.26
CA GLU A 22 24.07 -9.32 1.04
C GLU A 22 24.35 -9.03 -0.44
N GLU A 23 24.40 -7.74 -0.80
CA GLU A 23 24.69 -7.30 -2.16
C GLU A 23 25.99 -7.92 -2.70
N GLY A 24 25.93 -8.41 -3.94
CA GLY A 24 27.06 -9.07 -4.61
C GLY A 24 27.28 -10.53 -4.21
N LYS A 25 26.49 -11.08 -3.28
CA LYS A 25 26.48 -12.52 -2.96
C LYS A 25 25.47 -13.27 -3.84
N GLY A 26 25.74 -14.55 -4.08
CA GLY A 26 24.86 -15.43 -4.84
C GLY A 26 24.83 -16.87 -4.36
N LEU A 27 24.17 -17.72 -5.14
CA LEU A 27 24.05 -19.17 -4.85
C LEU A 27 25.42 -19.83 -4.66
N SER A 28 26.44 -19.41 -5.40
CA SER A 28 27.78 -19.97 -5.29
C SER A 28 28.39 -19.75 -3.90
N ASP A 29 28.20 -18.56 -3.34
CA ASP A 29 28.65 -18.23 -1.97
C ASP A 29 27.90 -19.08 -0.94
N LEU A 30 26.57 -19.21 -1.10
CA LEU A 30 25.75 -20.02 -0.21
C LEU A 30 26.16 -21.51 -0.27
N LYS A 31 26.46 -22.04 -1.46
CA LYS A 31 26.90 -23.44 -1.64
C LYS A 31 28.31 -23.70 -1.10
N ALA A 32 29.16 -22.67 -1.01
CA ALA A 32 30.51 -22.79 -0.46
C ALA A 32 30.54 -22.89 1.08
N LEU A 33 29.47 -22.48 1.77
CA LEU A 33 29.43 -22.51 3.23
C LEU A 33 29.26 -23.93 3.79
N PRO A 34 29.87 -24.22 4.95
CA PRO A 34 29.52 -25.41 5.71
C PRO A 34 28.03 -25.41 6.06
N ALA A 35 27.39 -26.58 5.98
CA ALA A 35 25.96 -26.69 6.26
C ALA A 35 25.54 -26.34 7.69
N THR A 36 26.49 -26.35 8.63
CA THR A 36 26.26 -26.03 10.05
C THR A 36 26.67 -24.60 10.38
N ALA A 37 27.21 -23.84 9.43
CA ALA A 37 27.59 -22.45 9.63
C ALA A 37 26.40 -21.56 9.31
N GLU A 38 26.00 -20.73 10.27
CA GLU A 38 25.12 -19.59 10.01
C GLU A 38 25.89 -18.61 9.11
N PRO A 39 25.42 -18.33 7.88
CA PRO A 39 26.11 -17.42 6.99
C PRO A 39 26.10 -16.01 7.61
N PRO A 40 27.25 -15.32 7.74
CA PRO A 40 27.28 -13.98 8.34
C PRO A 40 26.64 -12.90 7.45
N TYR A 41 26.32 -13.25 6.19
CA TYR A 41 25.75 -12.37 5.17
C TYR A 41 24.33 -12.78 4.77
N VAL A 42 23.62 -13.49 5.66
CA VAL A 42 22.26 -13.97 5.44
C VAL A 42 21.31 -13.36 6.46
N GLU A 43 20.21 -12.81 5.95
CA GLU A 43 19.02 -12.55 6.75
C GLU A 43 17.99 -13.65 6.44
N MET A 44 17.43 -14.22 7.50
CA MET A 44 16.48 -15.33 7.42
C MET A 44 15.07 -14.82 7.71
N TYR A 45 14.17 -14.91 6.71
CA TYR A 45 12.76 -14.54 6.85
C TYR A 45 11.93 -15.61 7.57
N GLY A 46 12.40 -16.86 7.51
CA GLY A 46 11.75 -17.98 8.15
C GLY A 46 12.15 -19.31 7.54
N GLY A 47 11.63 -20.39 8.11
CA GLY A 47 11.92 -21.72 7.61
C GLY A 47 10.99 -22.79 8.16
N MET A 48 11.08 -23.96 7.55
CA MET A 48 10.45 -25.18 7.99
C MET A 48 11.55 -26.18 8.34
N SER A 49 11.53 -26.70 9.56
CA SER A 49 12.33 -27.86 9.96
C SER A 49 11.44 -29.08 10.14
N ASP A 50 12.08 -30.24 10.29
CA ASP A 50 11.46 -31.50 10.73
C ASP A 50 10.35 -32.05 9.83
N ILE A 51 10.48 -31.83 8.52
CA ILE A 51 9.60 -32.47 7.52
C ILE A 51 10.06 -33.92 7.38
N LEU A 52 9.16 -34.87 7.64
CA LEU A 52 9.49 -36.31 7.59
C LEU A 52 9.47 -36.83 6.14
N ALA A 53 10.23 -37.89 5.88
CA ALA A 53 10.16 -38.64 4.63
C ALA A 53 8.70 -39.08 4.32
N GLY A 54 8.26 -38.86 3.09
CA GLY A 54 6.90 -39.20 2.65
C GLY A 54 5.82 -38.22 3.12
N SER A 55 6.20 -37.04 3.64
CA SER A 55 5.26 -35.99 4.06
C SER A 55 5.44 -34.71 3.25
N SER A 56 4.45 -33.82 3.35
CA SER A 56 4.45 -32.50 2.75
C SER A 56 4.14 -31.46 3.82
N ARG A 57 4.75 -30.27 3.70
CA ARG A 57 4.47 -29.13 4.57
C ARG A 57 4.38 -27.85 3.75
N GLN A 58 3.42 -27.00 4.11
CA GLN A 58 3.23 -25.68 3.52
C GLN A 58 3.31 -24.61 4.62
N SER A 59 3.93 -23.48 4.28
CA SER A 59 4.05 -22.30 5.13
C SER A 59 3.97 -21.03 4.28
N THR A 60 3.37 -19.98 4.83
CA THR A 60 3.38 -18.63 4.28
C THR A 60 4.49 -17.85 4.96
N ILE A 61 5.34 -17.21 4.16
CA ILE A 61 6.45 -16.39 4.63
C ILE A 61 6.30 -15.05 3.92
N GLU A 62 6.24 -13.98 4.71
CA GLU A 62 6.24 -12.62 4.18
C GLU A 62 7.68 -12.20 3.90
N VAL A 63 7.91 -11.68 2.70
CA VAL A 63 9.22 -11.21 2.26
C VAL A 63 9.02 -9.81 1.71
N LEU A 64 9.72 -8.84 2.30
CA LEU A 64 9.51 -7.41 2.00
C LEU A 64 10.45 -6.89 0.90
N ASP A 65 11.60 -7.52 0.73
CA ASP A 65 12.59 -7.15 -0.29
C ASP A 65 13.35 -8.38 -0.79
N GLY A 66 13.99 -8.28 -1.96
CA GLY A 66 14.66 -9.39 -2.62
C GLY A 66 15.89 -8.97 -3.43
N PRO A 67 16.65 -9.95 -3.97
CA PRO A 67 16.24 -11.33 -4.24
C PRO A 67 16.31 -12.29 -3.04
N VAL A 68 15.38 -13.26 -2.98
CA VAL A 68 15.43 -14.36 -2.01
C VAL A 68 15.95 -15.66 -2.60
N PHE A 69 16.46 -16.50 -1.70
CA PHE A 69 16.93 -17.85 -1.97
C PHE A 69 16.22 -18.81 -1.02
N ILE A 70 16.02 -20.05 -1.47
CA ILE A 70 15.49 -21.13 -0.63
C ILE A 70 16.61 -22.13 -0.43
N GLU A 71 17.10 -22.25 0.80
CA GLU A 71 18.08 -23.26 1.16
C GLU A 71 17.37 -24.54 1.59
N CYS A 72 17.77 -25.69 1.03
CA CYS A 72 17.23 -27.00 1.37
C CYS A 72 18.21 -27.76 2.29
N LEU A 73 17.70 -28.26 3.40
CA LEU A 73 18.45 -28.89 4.50
C LEU A 73 17.97 -30.33 4.75
N THR A 74 18.85 -31.20 5.25
CA THR A 74 18.53 -32.60 5.64
C THR A 74 19.22 -32.99 6.94
N GLN A 75 18.67 -33.92 7.73
CA GLN A 75 19.20 -34.38 9.03
C GLN A 75 19.12 -35.93 9.15
N PRO A 76 19.99 -36.62 9.94
CA PRO A 76 21.16 -36.15 10.74
C PRO A 76 22.57 -36.43 10.13
N PRO A 77 23.59 -35.58 10.41
CA PRO A 77 23.49 -34.21 10.95
C PRO A 77 22.91 -33.25 9.90
N TRP A 78 22.59 -32.01 10.30
CA TRP A 78 22.11 -31.00 9.36
C TRP A 78 23.11 -30.76 8.22
N LYS A 79 22.64 -30.97 6.99
CA LYS A 79 23.39 -30.80 5.74
C LYS A 79 22.56 -30.05 4.72
N ARG A 80 23.12 -28.97 4.18
CA ARG A 80 22.63 -28.30 2.98
C ARG A 80 22.76 -29.27 1.81
N VAL A 81 21.64 -29.53 1.14
CA VAL A 81 21.59 -30.43 -0.02
C VAL A 81 21.48 -29.66 -1.32
N ASP A 82 20.79 -28.53 -1.30
CA ASP A 82 20.70 -27.63 -2.45
C ASP A 82 20.25 -26.23 -2.01
N ALA A 83 20.20 -25.32 -2.97
CA ALA A 83 19.55 -24.04 -2.83
C ALA A 83 18.92 -23.59 -4.15
N LEU A 84 17.77 -22.93 -4.07
CA LEU A 84 17.02 -22.35 -5.18
C LEU A 84 17.14 -20.81 -5.15
N GLY A 85 17.13 -20.17 -6.31
CA GLY A 85 17.15 -18.71 -6.46
C GLY A 85 18.14 -18.20 -7.52
N PRO A 86 18.32 -16.87 -7.67
CA PRO A 86 17.54 -15.83 -6.99
C PRO A 86 16.09 -15.83 -7.45
N ILE A 87 15.16 -15.71 -6.50
CA ILE A 87 13.75 -15.44 -6.78
C ILE A 87 13.57 -13.93 -6.59
N ALA A 88 13.25 -13.24 -7.68
CA ALA A 88 12.95 -11.82 -7.62
C ALA A 88 11.67 -11.62 -6.80
N VAL A 89 11.77 -10.85 -5.73
CA VAL A 89 10.62 -10.36 -4.98
C VAL A 89 10.48 -8.91 -5.41
N ALA A 90 9.33 -8.56 -5.99
CA ALA A 90 9.03 -7.16 -6.21
C ALA A 90 8.97 -6.53 -4.82
N LYS A 91 9.84 -5.56 -4.56
CA LYS A 91 9.74 -4.74 -3.37
C LYS A 91 8.32 -4.21 -3.33
N ALA A 92 7.62 -4.47 -2.23
CA ALA A 92 6.32 -3.85 -2.00
C ALA A 92 6.58 -2.34 -2.06
N GLU A 93 5.99 -1.66 -3.03
CA GLU A 93 6.03 -0.20 -3.05
C GLU A 93 5.44 0.23 -1.70
N PRO A 94 6.12 1.10 -0.93
CA PRO A 94 5.55 1.57 0.33
C PRO A 94 4.13 2.04 0.07
N GLU A 95 3.19 1.63 0.92
CA GLU A 95 1.78 2.00 0.75
C GLU A 95 1.73 3.52 0.59
N GLN A 96 1.29 3.97 -0.60
CA GLN A 96 1.20 5.39 -0.85
C GLN A 96 0.20 5.97 0.16
N PRO A 97 0.51 7.12 0.78
CA PRO A 97 -0.41 7.76 1.69
C PRO A 97 -1.75 7.93 0.97
N ALA A 98 -2.83 7.51 1.62
CA ALA A 98 -4.15 7.54 1.02
C ALA A 98 -5.19 8.07 1.99
N PHE A 99 -6.26 8.63 1.44
CA PHE A 99 -7.47 8.93 2.19
C PHE A 99 -8.70 8.58 1.34
N THR A 100 -9.78 8.25 2.02
CA THR A 100 -11.07 7.95 1.41
C THR A 100 -12.07 9.05 1.72
N ILE A 101 -12.88 9.38 0.72
CA ILE A 101 -14.03 10.24 0.82
C ILE A 101 -15.26 9.39 0.63
N THR A 102 -16.18 9.46 1.58
CA THR A 102 -17.50 8.83 1.49
C THR A 102 -18.58 9.90 1.57
N PHE A 103 -19.79 9.55 1.16
CA PHE A 103 -20.97 10.41 1.28
C PHE A 103 -21.99 9.78 2.23
N ASP A 104 -22.69 10.61 3.01
CA ASP A 104 -23.91 10.25 3.75
C ASP A 104 -24.99 11.28 3.39
N GLY A 105 -25.73 10.96 2.32
CA GLY A 105 -26.65 11.91 1.69
C GLY A 105 -25.90 13.08 1.06
N ASP A 106 -26.08 14.28 1.63
CA ASP A 106 -25.46 15.52 1.13
C ASP A 106 -24.13 15.82 1.79
N GLN A 107 -23.83 15.15 2.91
CA GLN A 107 -22.62 15.34 3.67
C GLN A 107 -21.54 14.41 3.16
N CYS A 108 -20.29 14.87 3.17
CA CYS A 108 -19.16 14.00 2.88
C CYS A 108 -18.29 13.80 4.13
N ALA A 109 -17.66 12.63 4.23
CA ALA A 109 -16.77 12.29 5.32
C ALA A 109 -15.38 12.00 4.78
N TYR A 110 -14.37 12.37 5.57
CA TYR A 110 -12.97 12.07 5.33
C TYR A 110 -12.53 10.94 6.25
N ASP A 111 -11.96 9.89 5.66
CA ASP A 111 -11.28 8.82 6.37
C ASP A 111 -9.83 8.72 5.89
N GLY A 112 -8.92 9.23 6.70
CA GLY A 112 -7.50 9.32 6.37
C GLY A 112 -6.69 9.83 7.56
N PRO A 113 -5.37 10.02 7.38
CA PRO A 113 -4.52 10.51 8.45
C PRO A 113 -4.87 11.96 8.83
N ASP A 114 -4.64 12.34 10.09
CA ASP A 114 -4.81 13.73 10.56
C ASP A 114 -3.87 14.72 9.87
N THR A 115 -2.78 14.23 9.29
CA THR A 115 -1.77 15.02 8.57
C THR A 115 -1.35 14.30 7.30
N LEU A 116 -1.46 14.98 6.17
CA LEU A 116 -1.04 14.51 4.86
C LEU A 116 0.42 14.92 4.56
N PRO A 117 1.21 14.08 3.87
CA PRO A 117 2.57 14.44 3.50
C PRO A 117 2.60 15.43 2.35
N SER A 118 3.39 16.50 2.50
CA SER A 118 3.70 17.47 1.45
C SER A 118 4.80 16.95 0.53
N GLY A 119 4.71 17.30 -0.75
CA GLY A 119 5.72 17.00 -1.76
C GLY A 119 5.73 15.55 -2.21
N GLN A 120 4.64 14.82 -1.98
CA GLN A 120 4.46 13.43 -2.39
C GLN A 120 3.12 13.24 -3.09
N ARG A 121 3.02 12.13 -3.82
CA ARG A 121 1.77 11.64 -4.39
C ARG A 121 0.94 11.02 -3.28
N ILE A 122 -0.34 11.39 -3.22
CA ILE A 122 -1.32 10.84 -2.30
C ILE A 122 -2.45 10.24 -3.12
N THR A 123 -2.82 9.00 -2.83
CA THR A 123 -3.96 8.36 -3.46
C THR A 123 -5.25 8.84 -2.78
N THR A 124 -6.13 9.45 -3.55
CA THR A 124 -7.45 9.87 -3.08
C THR A 124 -8.48 8.88 -3.59
N VAL A 125 -9.30 8.37 -2.68
CA VAL A 125 -10.35 7.41 -3.01
C VAL A 125 -11.71 8.04 -2.81
N LEU A 126 -12.56 8.04 -3.83
CA LEU A 126 -13.98 8.33 -3.67
C LEU A 126 -14.74 7.00 -3.62
N ASP A 127 -15.37 6.72 -2.48
CA ASP A 127 -16.21 5.54 -2.30
C ASP A 127 -17.68 5.95 -2.16
N VAL A 128 -18.43 5.72 -3.23
CA VAL A 128 -19.87 5.97 -3.32
C VAL A 128 -20.62 4.68 -3.65
N THR A 129 -20.08 3.53 -3.23
CA THR A 129 -20.65 2.20 -3.51
C THR A 129 -22.02 2.01 -2.86
N ASP A 130 -22.23 2.58 -1.68
CA ASP A 130 -23.50 2.52 -0.94
C ASP A 130 -24.44 3.69 -1.25
N GLN A 131 -24.09 4.55 -2.21
CA GLN A 131 -24.85 5.75 -2.53
C GLN A 131 -25.81 5.55 -3.71
N ASN A 132 -26.99 6.15 -3.63
CA ASN A 132 -28.00 6.09 -4.70
C ASN A 132 -28.92 7.33 -4.79
N ALA A 133 -28.62 8.39 -4.04
CA ALA A 133 -29.47 9.58 -3.97
C ALA A 133 -29.24 10.51 -5.18
N TYR A 134 -28.03 10.47 -5.75
CA TYR A 134 -27.58 11.36 -6.81
C TYR A 134 -27.09 10.58 -8.03
N ARG A 135 -27.22 11.18 -9.21
CA ARG A 135 -26.76 10.61 -10.48
C ARG A 135 -25.24 10.39 -10.44
N SER A 136 -24.52 11.37 -9.91
CA SER A 136 -23.07 11.31 -9.76
C SER A 136 -22.57 12.15 -8.58
N TYR A 137 -21.33 11.88 -8.20
CA TYR A 137 -20.62 12.43 -7.05
C TYR A 137 -19.25 12.95 -7.50
N GLY A 138 -18.70 13.88 -6.74
CA GLY A 138 -17.38 14.42 -7.00
C GLY A 138 -16.81 15.16 -5.80
N PHE A 139 -15.53 15.49 -5.87
CA PHE A 139 -14.88 16.34 -4.89
C PHE A 139 -13.72 17.11 -5.52
N ALA A 140 -13.36 18.22 -4.88
CA ALA A 140 -12.14 18.96 -5.16
C ALA A 140 -11.27 19.02 -3.91
N VAL A 141 -9.95 18.87 -4.08
CA VAL A 141 -8.96 19.12 -3.03
C VAL A 141 -8.37 20.50 -3.24
N VAL A 142 -8.53 21.39 -2.26
CA VAL A 142 -8.11 22.80 -2.40
C VAL A 142 -7.37 23.33 -1.17
N THR A 143 -6.47 24.29 -1.38
CA THR A 143 -5.94 25.17 -0.32
C THR A 143 -6.46 26.58 -0.53
N LEU A 144 -6.60 27.36 0.56
CA LEU A 144 -7.09 28.73 0.52
C LEU A 144 -5.95 29.73 0.62
N TYR A 145 -6.09 30.87 -0.05
CA TYR A 145 -5.14 31.97 -0.04
C TYR A 145 -5.67 33.18 0.73
N GLY A 146 -4.73 34.03 1.17
CA GLY A 146 -5.06 35.28 1.86
C GLY A 146 -5.60 35.04 3.27
N ASP A 147 -6.65 35.78 3.62
CA ASP A 147 -7.37 35.70 4.91
C ASP A 147 -8.61 34.79 4.83
N LYS A 148 -8.70 33.94 3.80
CA LYS A 148 -9.84 33.08 3.55
C LYS A 148 -9.91 31.89 4.49
N THR A 149 -11.14 31.51 4.82
CA THR A 149 -11.47 30.50 5.82
C THR A 149 -12.43 29.45 5.27
N MET A 150 -12.68 28.40 6.05
CA MET A 150 -13.70 27.39 5.74
C MET A 150 -15.09 28.02 5.56
N ALA A 151 -15.43 29.04 6.37
CA ALA A 151 -16.70 29.73 6.25
C ALA A 151 -16.86 30.45 4.89
N ASP A 152 -15.78 30.95 4.30
CA ASP A 152 -15.81 31.49 2.94
C ASP A 152 -16.11 30.40 1.90
N LEU A 153 -15.57 29.19 2.07
CA LEU A 153 -15.87 28.03 1.21
C LEU A 153 -17.33 27.58 1.38
N GLU A 154 -17.83 27.49 2.60
CA GLU A 154 -19.22 27.13 2.90
C GLU A 154 -20.21 28.12 2.27
N ALA A 155 -19.90 29.42 2.34
CA ALA A 155 -20.72 30.47 1.76
C ALA A 155 -20.65 30.56 0.22
N TRP A 156 -19.67 29.92 -0.42
CA TRP A 156 -19.49 29.96 -1.87
C TRP A 156 -20.51 29.05 -2.59
N PRO A 157 -21.48 29.58 -3.36
CA PRO A 157 -22.56 28.77 -3.90
C PRO A 157 -22.24 28.13 -5.26
N SER A 158 -21.13 28.51 -5.91
CA SER A 158 -20.79 28.02 -7.24
C SER A 158 -20.03 26.70 -7.19
N THR A 159 -20.19 25.90 -8.24
CA THR A 159 -19.33 24.75 -8.55
C THR A 159 -18.02 25.17 -9.21
N ASP A 160 -17.91 26.42 -9.67
CA ASP A 160 -16.66 26.97 -10.18
C ASP A 160 -15.63 27.16 -9.06
N GLN A 161 -14.37 26.96 -9.40
CA GLN A 161 -13.25 27.21 -8.48
C GLN A 161 -13.22 28.70 -8.07
N PRO A 162 -13.28 29.02 -6.76
CA PRO A 162 -13.10 30.40 -6.32
C PRO A 162 -11.68 30.91 -6.66
N PRO A 163 -11.51 32.19 -7.04
CA PRO A 163 -10.21 32.73 -7.45
C PRO A 163 -9.18 32.81 -6.31
N TRP A 164 -9.61 32.57 -5.06
CA TRP A 164 -8.79 32.59 -3.86
C TRP A 164 -8.43 31.18 -3.36
N THR A 165 -8.59 30.16 -4.20
CA THR A 165 -8.16 28.79 -3.90
C THR A 165 -7.09 28.30 -4.88
N LYS A 166 -6.28 27.35 -4.41
CA LYS A 166 -5.44 26.48 -5.23
C LYS A 166 -6.14 25.14 -5.39
N LEU A 167 -6.32 24.67 -6.62
CA LEU A 167 -6.86 23.34 -6.90
C LEU A 167 -5.72 22.33 -7.04
N TYR A 168 -5.82 21.24 -6.29
CA TYR A 168 -4.89 20.11 -6.34
C TYR A 168 -5.41 18.96 -7.18
N SER A 169 -6.68 18.62 -6.95
CA SER A 169 -7.39 17.62 -7.73
C SER A 169 -8.85 18.01 -7.82
N LEU A 170 -9.47 17.62 -8.93
CA LEU A 170 -10.91 17.69 -9.15
C LEU A 170 -11.34 16.37 -9.77
N THR A 171 -12.15 15.64 -9.03
CA THR A 171 -12.88 14.48 -9.52
C THR A 171 -14.36 14.87 -9.64
N ASP A 172 -14.93 14.73 -10.82
CA ASP A 172 -16.33 15.01 -11.10
C ASP A 172 -17.03 13.86 -11.86
N ASP A 173 -18.36 13.89 -11.83
CA ASP A 173 -19.26 12.96 -12.53
C ASP A 173 -19.02 11.46 -12.27
N ILE A 174 -18.57 11.09 -11.06
CA ILE A 174 -18.41 9.67 -10.68
C ILE A 174 -19.79 9.05 -10.45
N PRO A 175 -20.18 8.01 -11.20
CA PRO A 175 -21.50 7.41 -11.06
C PRO A 175 -21.70 6.80 -9.67
N GLN A 176 -22.94 6.87 -9.18
CA GLN A 176 -23.35 6.14 -7.97
C GLN A 176 -22.99 4.63 -8.04
N GLY A 177 -22.73 4.00 -6.90
CA GLY A 177 -22.36 2.58 -6.86
C GLY A 177 -20.92 2.29 -7.27
N THR A 178 -20.07 3.31 -7.35
CA THR A 178 -18.67 3.21 -7.82
C THR A 178 -17.68 3.47 -6.70
N ARG A 179 -16.52 2.81 -6.78
CA ARG A 179 -15.30 3.20 -6.09
C ARG A 179 -14.30 3.69 -7.13
N PHE A 180 -13.79 4.90 -6.94
CA PHE A 180 -12.87 5.56 -7.87
C PHE A 180 -11.61 6.00 -7.13
N GLU A 181 -10.45 5.81 -7.76
CA GLU A 181 -9.16 6.14 -7.18
C GLU A 181 -8.39 7.03 -8.16
N GLU A 182 -7.82 8.12 -7.65
CA GLU A 182 -6.91 8.98 -8.39
C GLU A 182 -5.76 9.44 -7.50
N ASP A 183 -4.75 10.05 -8.10
CA ASP A 183 -3.59 10.54 -7.39
C ASP A 183 -3.55 12.07 -7.38
N ALA A 184 -3.40 12.67 -6.20
CA ALA A 184 -3.19 14.09 -6.00
C ALA A 184 -1.74 14.38 -5.59
N TRP A 185 -1.21 15.53 -5.99
CA TRP A 185 0.12 15.99 -5.59
C TRP A 185 0.03 17.23 -4.70
N LEU A 186 0.12 17.04 -3.38
CA LEU A 186 -0.02 18.14 -2.42
C LEU A 186 1.34 18.79 -2.13
N VAL A 187 1.42 20.12 -2.16
CA VAL A 187 2.68 20.84 -1.89
C VAL A 187 2.58 21.94 -0.83
N ASP A 188 1.35 22.29 -0.44
CA ASP A 188 1.04 23.23 0.63
C ASP A 188 -0.29 22.83 1.29
N GLY A 189 -0.55 23.40 2.46
CA GLY A 189 -1.78 23.18 3.22
C GLY A 189 -2.05 24.31 4.23
N PRO A 190 -3.13 24.21 5.02
CA PRO A 190 -4.05 23.08 5.08
C PRO A 190 -4.85 22.90 3.78
N VAL A 191 -5.34 21.68 3.56
CA VAL A 191 -6.26 21.38 2.46
C VAL A 191 -7.70 21.23 2.96
N TYR A 192 -8.64 21.48 2.07
CA TYR A 192 -10.07 21.34 2.26
C TYR A 192 -10.61 20.48 1.11
N LEU A 193 -11.62 19.67 1.42
CA LEU A 193 -12.37 18.91 0.44
C LEU A 193 -13.67 19.65 0.17
N VAL A 194 -13.95 19.95 -1.09
CA VAL A 194 -15.22 20.52 -1.51
C VAL A 194 -15.99 19.44 -2.24
N CYS A 195 -17.12 19.02 -1.70
CA CYS A 195 -17.87 17.88 -2.19
C CYS A 195 -19.02 18.34 -3.09
N PHE A 196 -19.25 17.60 -4.17
CA PHE A 196 -20.26 17.90 -5.18
C PHE A 196 -21.16 16.69 -5.39
N THR A 197 -22.44 16.98 -5.60
CA THR A 197 -23.43 15.99 -6.04
C THR A 197 -24.16 16.52 -7.26
N ALA A 198 -24.62 15.60 -8.10
CA ALA A 198 -25.34 15.93 -9.33
C ALA A 198 -26.67 15.19 -9.43
N THR A 199 -27.69 15.90 -9.88
CA THR A 199 -28.95 15.31 -10.35
C THR A 199 -28.92 15.20 -11.87
N ASP A 200 -30.07 14.88 -12.47
CA ASP A 200 -30.23 14.95 -13.93
C ASP A 200 -30.24 16.39 -14.46
N GLN A 201 -30.48 17.38 -13.60
CA GLN A 201 -30.69 18.77 -14.00
C GLN A 201 -29.51 19.68 -13.66
N ASP A 202 -28.92 19.48 -12.48
CA ASP A 202 -27.96 20.41 -11.90
C ASP A 202 -26.84 19.68 -11.15
N VAL A 203 -25.69 20.35 -11.05
CA VAL A 203 -24.57 20.00 -10.16
C VAL A 203 -24.49 21.07 -9.09
N PHE A 204 -24.33 20.68 -7.83
CA PHE A 204 -24.19 21.62 -6.72
C PHE A 204 -23.16 21.16 -5.71
N LYS A 205 -22.57 22.13 -5.02
CA LYS A 205 -21.72 21.89 -3.85
C LYS A 205 -22.58 21.40 -2.70
N SER A 206 -22.32 20.21 -2.19
CA SER A 206 -23.11 19.58 -1.14
C SER A 206 -22.53 19.83 0.25
N ASP A 207 -21.19 19.79 0.38
CA ASP A 207 -20.51 19.90 1.68
C ASP A 207 -19.04 20.36 1.54
N VAL A 208 -18.41 20.69 2.68
CA VAL A 208 -16.99 21.04 2.78
C VAL A 208 -16.36 20.36 4.01
N VAL A 209 -15.23 19.68 3.84
CA VAL A 209 -14.49 19.02 4.92
C VAL A 209 -13.10 19.64 5.08
N GLY A 210 -12.67 19.87 6.33
CA GLY A 210 -11.33 20.37 6.67
C GLY A 210 -11.35 21.31 7.87
N PRO A 211 -10.23 22.02 8.16
CA PRO A 211 -8.92 21.88 7.50
C PRO A 211 -8.24 20.54 7.80
N ILE A 212 -7.59 19.95 6.79
CA ILE A 212 -6.71 18.80 6.95
C ILE A 212 -5.26 19.32 6.90
N ALA A 213 -4.45 18.95 7.90
CA ALA A 213 -3.08 19.43 7.98
C ALA A 213 -2.22 18.80 6.87
N VAL A 214 -1.27 19.57 6.34
CA VAL A 214 -0.26 19.08 5.41
C VAL A 214 1.10 19.44 5.98
N ALA A 215 1.98 18.46 6.16
CA ALA A 215 3.32 18.65 6.72
C ALA A 215 4.39 18.08 5.78
N ALA A 216 5.59 18.68 5.80
CA ALA A 216 6.72 18.14 5.07
C ALA A 216 6.94 16.67 5.46
N ALA A 217 7.08 15.79 4.46
CA ALA A 217 7.43 14.41 4.73
C ALA A 217 8.74 14.37 5.53
N THR A 218 8.72 13.73 6.70
CA THR A 218 9.94 13.41 7.42
C THR A 218 10.74 12.45 6.57
N ALA A 219 11.92 12.87 6.11
CA ALA A 219 12.87 11.98 5.50
C ALA A 219 13.36 11.01 6.59
N GLU A 220 12.87 9.77 6.56
CA GLU A 220 13.40 8.65 7.35
C GLU A 220 14.64 8.04 6.69
#